data_AF-A0A261G4N0-F1
#
_entry.id   AF-A0A261G4N0-F1
#
_cell.length_a   1.000
_cell.length_b   1.000
_cell.length_c   1.000
_cell.angle_alpha   90.00
_cell.angle_beta   90.00
_cell.angle_gamma   90.00
#
_symmetry.space_group_name_H-M   'P 1'
#
loop_
_entity.id
_entity.type
_entity.pdbx_description
1 polymer ?
#
loop_
_entity_poly.entity_id
_entity_poly.type
_entity_poly.pdbx_seq_one_letter_code
_entity_poly.pdbx_strand_id
1 'polypeptide(L)'
;MSTATLKDSRFEMRLTQEQRSRIDQAAESKGLTASQWALSNLLQAADRDIREAHIIHLSDAAWNDFTSALDDPLPDSTIKLLGSEPIWA
;
A
#
# COMPACT_ATOMS: atom_id res chain seq x y z
N MET A 1 1.57 -16.88 -28.45
CA MET A 1 2.20 -17.77 -27.45
C MET A 1 2.16 -17.05 -26.12
N SER A 2 1.40 -17.56 -25.14
CA SER A 2 1.30 -16.93 -23.81
C SER A 2 2.51 -17.34 -22.97
N THR A 3 3.39 -16.40 -22.66
CA THR A 3 4.49 -16.62 -21.72
C THR A 3 3.91 -16.79 -20.32
N ALA A 4 3.86 -18.03 -19.84
CA ALA A 4 3.51 -18.30 -18.44
C ALA A 4 4.60 -17.68 -17.54
N THR A 5 4.20 -16.79 -16.64
CA THR A 5 5.10 -16.19 -15.66
C THR A 5 5.66 -17.30 -14.75
N LEU A 6 6.98 -17.51 -14.82
CA LEU A 6 7.66 -18.52 -14.00
C LEU A 6 7.78 -18.02 -12.56
N LYS A 7 7.50 -18.90 -11.59
CA LYS A 7 7.74 -18.64 -10.17
C LYS A 7 9.21 -18.94 -9.86
N ASP A 8 10.06 -17.91 -9.86
CA ASP A 8 11.51 -18.01 -9.68
C ASP A 8 12.00 -17.61 -8.28
N SER A 9 11.21 -16.80 -7.56
CA SER A 9 11.52 -16.34 -6.20
C SER A 9 10.91 -17.22 -5.11
N ARG A 10 11.65 -17.40 -3.99
CA ARG A 10 11.24 -18.17 -2.82
C ARG A 10 11.08 -17.27 -1.60
N PHE A 11 10.06 -17.56 -0.79
CA PHE A 11 9.79 -16.87 0.47
C PHE A 11 9.85 -17.89 1.61
N GLU A 12 10.88 -17.81 2.44
CA GLU A 12 11.13 -18.75 3.53
C GLU A 12 10.77 -18.13 4.88
N MET A 13 10.01 -18.86 5.70
CA MET A 13 9.63 -18.43 7.05
C MET A 13 9.79 -19.56 8.05
N ARG A 14 10.26 -19.23 9.25
CA ARG A 14 10.24 -20.14 10.40
C ARG A 14 8.95 -19.91 11.16
N LEU A 15 8.24 -20.99 11.47
CA LEU A 15 6.97 -20.96 12.18
C LEU A 15 7.07 -21.81 13.44
N THR A 16 6.38 -21.40 14.49
CA THR A 16 6.05 -22.28 15.60
C THR A 16 5.03 -23.32 15.15
N GLN A 17 4.91 -24.42 15.89
CA GLN A 17 3.90 -25.45 15.60
C GLN A 17 2.47 -24.89 15.68
N GLU A 18 2.21 -23.97 16.61
CA GLU A 18 0.92 -23.31 16.73
C GLU A 18 0.61 -22.44 15.50
N GLN A 19 1.56 -21.61 15.04
CA GLN A 19 1.40 -20.79 13.85
C GLN A 19 1.12 -21.66 12.61
N ARG A 20 1.88 -22.76 12.47
CA ARG A 20 1.67 -23.72 11.37
C ARG A 20 0.28 -24.34 11.42
N SER A 21 -0.17 -24.80 12.59
CA SER A 21 -1.49 -25.41 12.76
C SER A 21 -2.63 -24.45 12.40
N ARG A 22 -2.53 -23.17 12.80
CA ARG A 22 -3.52 -22.14 12.46
C ARG A 22 -3.57 -21.88 10.94
N ILE A 23 -2.42 -21.81 10.28
CA ILE A 23 -2.34 -21.62 8.82
C ILE A 23 -2.93 -22.82 8.09
N ASP A 24 -2.58 -24.04 8.51
CA ASP A 24 -3.09 -25.27 7.89
C ASP A 24 -4.62 -25.34 7.99
N GLN A 25 -5.21 -25.09 9.18
CA GLN A 25 -6.67 -25.05 9.36
C GLN A 25 -7.35 -23.99 8.49
N ALA A 26 -6.76 -22.78 8.41
CA ALA A 26 -7.31 -21.71 7.59
C ALA A 26 -7.22 -22.03 6.09
N ALA A 27 -6.15 -22.69 5.65
CA ALA A 27 -5.97 -23.13 4.27
C ALA A 27 -6.95 -24.25 3.91
N GLU A 28 -7.10 -25.24 4.78
CA GLU A 28 -8.03 -26.37 4.63
C GLU A 28 -9.48 -25.90 4.49
N SER A 29 -9.90 -24.94 5.32
CA SER A 29 -11.26 -24.36 5.23
C SER A 29 -11.56 -23.69 3.88
N LYS A 30 -10.54 -23.34 3.10
CA LYS A 30 -10.65 -22.74 1.77
C LYS A 30 -10.25 -23.70 0.63
N GLY A 31 -9.93 -24.96 0.93
CA GLY A 31 -9.45 -25.93 -0.07
C GLY A 31 -8.10 -25.56 -0.69
N LEU A 32 -7.26 -24.82 0.04
CA LEU A 32 -5.94 -24.38 -0.41
C LEU A 32 -4.84 -25.10 0.35
N THR A 33 -3.64 -25.18 -0.24
CA THR A 33 -2.43 -25.51 0.53
C THR A 33 -2.03 -24.33 1.43
N ALA A 34 -1.31 -24.63 2.52
CA ALA A 34 -0.78 -23.61 3.44
C ALA A 34 -0.01 -22.49 2.72
N SER A 35 0.85 -22.84 1.76
CA SER A 35 1.62 -21.86 0.99
C SER A 35 0.75 -21.01 0.06
N GLN A 36 -0.27 -21.59 -0.58
CA GLN A 36 -1.20 -20.83 -1.43
C GLN A 36 -2.03 -19.86 -0.60
N TRP A 37 -2.56 -20.32 0.54
CA TRP A 37 -3.30 -19.49 1.47
C TRP A 37 -2.43 -18.36 2.01
N ALA A 38 -1.22 -18.68 2.50
CA ALA A 38 -0.31 -17.69 3.05
C ALA A 38 0.06 -16.64 2.00
N LEU A 39 0.47 -17.04 0.80
CA LEU A 39 0.83 -16.11 -0.27
C LEU A 39 -0.34 -15.21 -0.65
N SER A 40 -1.56 -15.75 -0.76
CA SER A 40 -2.75 -14.96 -1.08
C SER A 40 -3.05 -13.90 -0.01
N ASN A 41 -2.95 -14.26 1.27
CA ASN A 41 -3.22 -13.32 2.36
C ASN A 41 -2.10 -12.28 2.48
N LEU A 42 -0.84 -12.68 2.27
CA LEU A 42 0.31 -11.77 2.28
C LEU A 42 0.22 -10.74 1.14
N LEU A 43 -0.18 -11.16 -0.07
CA LEU A 43 -0.39 -10.23 -1.18
C LEU A 43 -1.54 -9.26 -0.89
N GLN A 44 -2.65 -9.74 -0.34
CA GLN A 44 -3.77 -8.86 0.03
C GLN A 44 -3.37 -7.83 1.10
N ALA A 45 -2.59 -8.25 2.10
CA ALA A 45 -2.08 -7.37 3.13
C ALA A 45 -1.10 -6.33 2.54
N ALA A 46 -0.14 -6.78 1.72
CA ALA A 46 0.80 -5.88 1.06
C ALA A 46 0.08 -4.84 0.18
N ASP A 47 -0.89 -5.27 -0.62
CA ASP A 47 -1.68 -4.39 -1.46
C ASP A 47 -2.47 -3.35 -0.66
N ARG A 48 -3.03 -3.75 0.50
CA ARG A 48 -3.71 -2.82 1.41
C ARG A 48 -2.72 -1.82 1.97
N ASP A 49 -1.60 -2.29 2.53
CA ASP A 49 -0.64 -1.44 3.24
C ASP A 49 0.05 -0.46 2.27
N ILE A 50 0.35 -0.90 1.04
CA ILE A 50 0.84 -0.01 -0.04
C ILE A 50 -0.21 1.06 -0.35
N ARG A 51 -1.48 0.68 -0.57
CA ARG A 51 -2.53 1.67 -0.86
C ARG A 51 -2.71 2.66 0.28
N GLU A 52 -2.78 2.18 1.53
CA GLU A 52 -2.96 3.03 2.71
C GLU A 52 -1.81 4.01 2.89
N ALA A 53 -0.56 3.61 2.59
CA ALA A 53 0.58 4.52 2.62
C ALA A 53 0.47 5.69 1.61
N HIS A 54 -0.34 5.53 0.56
CA HIS A 54 -0.57 6.54 -0.48
C HIS A 54 -1.90 7.30 -0.32
N ILE A 55 -2.73 6.99 0.69
CA ILE A 55 -4.03 7.62 0.89
C ILE A 55 -3.95 8.55 2.12
N ILE A 56 -4.26 9.83 1.90
CA ILE A 56 -4.44 10.79 2.99
C ILE A 56 -5.92 10.86 3.33
N HIS A 57 -6.27 10.42 4.53
CA HIS A 57 -7.62 10.57 5.07
C HIS A 57 -7.76 11.95 5.71
N LEU A 58 -8.66 12.77 5.17
CA LEU A 58 -9.01 14.07 5.73
C LEU A 58 -10.35 13.97 6.47
N SER A 59 -10.47 14.70 7.59
CA SER A 59 -11.79 14.96 8.19
C SER A 59 -12.61 15.85 7.27
N ASP A 60 -13.93 15.90 7.46
CA ASP A 60 -14.80 16.78 6.64
C ASP A 60 -14.33 18.25 6.68
N ALA A 61 -13.88 18.73 7.84
CA ALA A 61 -13.32 20.07 7.98
C ALA A 61 -12.04 20.25 7.15
N ALA A 62 -11.08 19.33 7.28
CA ALA A 62 -9.82 19.39 6.53
C ALA A 62 -10.03 19.19 5.02
N TRP A 63 -11.05 18.41 4.63
CA TRP A 63 -11.45 18.26 3.24
C TRP A 63 -12.01 19.58 2.68
N ASN A 64 -12.89 20.25 3.41
CA ASN A 64 -13.42 21.55 3.00
C ASN A 64 -12.30 22.60 2.87
N ASP A 65 -11.40 22.68 3.84
CA ASP A 65 -10.24 23.58 3.80
C ASP A 65 -9.35 23.27 2.58
N PHE A 66 -9.06 21.98 2.34
CA PHE A 66 -8.31 21.54 1.17
C PHE A 66 -8.99 21.93 -0.14
N THR A 67 -10.30 21.71 -0.28
CA THR A 67 -11.03 22.06 -1.50
C THR A 67 -11.10 23.57 -1.73
N SER A 68 -11.31 24.37 -0.68
CA SER A 68 -11.27 25.84 -0.79
C SER A 68 -9.90 26.30 -1.29
N ALA A 69 -8.82 25.71 -0.75
CA ALA A 69 -7.46 26.04 -1.14
C ALA A 69 -7.11 25.67 -2.60
N LEU A 70 -7.89 24.80 -3.26
CA LEU A 70 -7.72 24.50 -4.69
C LEU A 70 -8.32 25.59 -5.59
N ASP A 71 -9.40 26.25 -5.14
CA ASP A 71 -10.08 27.32 -5.87
C ASP A 71 -9.48 28.70 -5.56
N ASP A 72 -8.92 28.87 -4.36
CA ASP A 72 -8.29 30.11 -3.93
C ASP A 72 -7.02 30.42 -4.76
N PRO A 73 -6.76 31.71 -5.06
CA PRO A 73 -5.54 32.08 -5.74
C PRO A 73 -4.32 31.71 -4.89
N LEU A 74 -3.23 31.32 -5.56
CA LEU A 74 -1.97 31.05 -4.87
C LEU A 74 -1.58 32.26 -4.00
N PRO A 75 -1.21 32.06 -2.72
CA PRO A 75 -0.75 33.14 -1.88
C PRO A 75 0.45 33.86 -2.50
N ASP A 76 0.55 35.18 -2.30
CA ASP A 76 1.64 36.01 -2.82
C ASP A 76 3.03 35.47 -2.43
N SER A 77 3.15 34.84 -1.26
CA SER A 77 4.38 34.17 -0.80
C SER A 77 4.77 32.99 -1.69
N THR A 78 3.79 32.18 -2.11
CA THR A 78 4.00 31.05 -3.02
C THR A 78 4.37 31.52 -4.41
N ILE A 79 3.72 32.59 -4.91
CA ILE A 79 4.05 33.20 -6.21
C ILE A 79 5.49 33.74 -6.19
N LYS A 80 5.88 34.44 -5.12
CA LYS A 80 7.26 34.92 -4.95
C LYS A 80 8.26 33.77 -4.88
N LEU A 81 7.93 32.67 -4.21
CA LEU A 81 8.77 31.47 -4.14
C LEU A 81 8.98 30.84 -5.53
N LEU A 82 7.91 30.69 -6.33
CA LEU A 82 8.01 30.15 -7.69
C LEU A 82 8.87 31.02 -8.61
N GLY A 83 8.89 32.33 -8.41
CA GLY A 83 9.72 33.27 -9.16
C GLY A 83 11.15 33.42 -8.64
N SER A 84 11.51 32.73 -7.55
CA SER A 84 12.86 32.80 -6.98
C SER A 84 13.81 31.81 -7.68
N GLU A 85 15.05 32.22 -7.95
CA GLU A 85 16.05 31.28 -8.46
C GLU A 85 16.34 30.19 -7.40
N PRO A 86 16.32 28.90 -7.78
CA PRO A 86 16.63 27.84 -6.86
C PRO A 86 18.07 27.96 -6.35
N ILE A 87 18.23 27.94 -5.04
CA ILE A 87 19.53 28.07 -4.34
C ILE A 87 20.34 26.77 -4.32
N TRP A 88 19.85 25.70 -4.95
CA TRP A 88 20.60 24.44 -5.07
C TRP A 88 21.50 24.49 -6.31
N ALA A 89 22.76 24.88 -6.07
CA ALA A 89 23.90 24.65 -6.96
C ALA A 89 24.64 23.36 -6.56
#